data_AF-A0A8J6SDV9-F1
#
_entry.id   AF-A0A8J6SDV9-F1
#
_cell.length_a   1.000
_cell.length_b   1.000
_cell.length_c   1.000
_cell.angle_alpha   90.00
_cell.angle_beta   90.00
_cell.angle_gamma   90.00
#
_symmetry.space_group_name_H-M   'P 1'
#
loop_
_entity.id
_entity.type
_entity.pdbx_description
1 polymer ?
#
loop_
_entity_poly.entity_id
_entity_poly.type
_entity_poly.pdbx_seq_one_letter_code
_entity_poly.pdbx_strand_id
1 'polypeptide(L)'
;MNLLVNQLLCWQSDNEADTQIDRILWIDFSGTDVVTIDIYDPYAQPILQKHEHMMAAIAANRASILQEDPYAKIIRSYVELKEE
;
A
#
# COMPACT_ATOMS: atom_id res chain seq x y z
N MET A 1 11.26 -11.69 -3.85
CA MET A 1 10.86 -10.34 -3.40
C MET A 1 9.90 -10.52 -2.24
N ASN A 2 10.06 -9.75 -1.17
CA ASN A 2 9.23 -9.87 0.03
C ASN A 2 8.34 -8.64 0.15
N LEU A 3 7.09 -8.85 0.56
CA LEU A 3 6.18 -7.76 0.92
C LEU A 3 6.55 -7.22 2.31
N LEU A 4 6.39 -5.92 2.51
CA LEU A 4 6.67 -5.24 3.77
C LEU A 4 5.42 -4.50 4.27
N VAL A 5 5.28 -4.39 5.59
CA VAL A 5 4.25 -3.54 6.21
C VAL A 5 4.49 -2.08 5.81
N ASN A 6 3.40 -1.33 5.59
CA ASN A 6 3.35 0.02 5.04
C ASN A 6 3.76 0.17 3.58
N GLN A 7 4.08 -0.93 2.88
CA GLN A 7 4.34 -0.87 1.46
C GLN A 7 3.03 -0.66 0.68
N LEU A 8 3.13 0.08 -0.43
CA LEU A 8 2.01 0.37 -1.32
C LEU A 8 2.07 -0.51 -2.57
N LEU A 9 0.93 -1.05 -2.97
CA LEU A 9 0.74 -1.74 -4.24
C LEU A 9 -0.23 -0.95 -5.11
N CYS A 10 0.22 -0.57 -6.31
CA CYS A 10 -0.64 -0.04 -7.35
C CYS A 10 -1.09 -1.19 -8.25
N TRP A 11 -2.41 -1.42 -8.28
CA TRP A 11 -3.04 -2.40 -9.15
C TRP A 11 -3.22 -1.82 -10.55
N GLN A 12 -2.80 -2.57 -11.56
CA GLN A 12 -2.94 -2.15 -12.96
C GLN A 12 -4.37 -2.41 -13.42
N SER A 13 -5.01 -1.37 -13.96
CA SER A 13 -6.32 -1.44 -14.60
C SER A 13 -6.20 -0.96 -16.04
N ASP A 14 -7.02 -1.51 -16.94
CA ASP A 14 -7.11 -1.03 -18.33
C ASP A 14 -7.72 0.39 -18.41
N ASN A 15 -8.30 0.87 -17.30
CA ASN A 15 -8.88 2.19 -17.15
C ASN A 15 -8.15 2.97 -16.04
N GLU A 16 -7.51 4.09 -16.39
CA GLU A 16 -6.77 4.94 -15.44
C GLU A 16 -7.67 5.46 -14.29
N ALA A 17 -8.97 5.64 -14.54
CA ALA A 17 -9.92 6.08 -13.53
C ALA A 17 -10.14 5.05 -12.40
N ASP A 18 -9.75 3.79 -12.61
CA ASP A 18 -9.91 2.68 -11.66
C ASP A 18 -8.57 2.31 -11.02
N THR A 19 -7.63 3.25 -10.93
CA THR A 19 -6.33 3.03 -10.28
C THR A 19 -6.54 2.79 -8.78
N GLN A 20 -6.46 1.54 -8.37
CA GLN A 20 -6.52 1.14 -6.97
C GLN A 20 -5.11 1.07 -6.37
N ILE A 21 -4.91 1.73 -5.23
CA ILE A 21 -3.66 1.65 -4.47
C ILE A 21 -3.95 1.08 -3.08
N ASP A 22 -3.35 -0.06 -2.80
CA ASP A 22 -3.50 -0.76 -1.54
C ASP A 22 -2.27 -0.55 -0.65
N ARG A 23 -2.48 -0.24 0.63
CA ARG A 23 -1.45 -0.27 1.66
C ARG A 23 -1.48 -1.58 2.42
N ILE A 24 -0.33 -2.22 2.58
CA ILE A 24 -0.19 -3.37 3.47
C ILE A 24 -0.18 -2.88 4.92
N LEU A 25 -1.17 -3.31 5.70
CA LEU A 25 -1.30 -2.98 7.12
C LEU A 25 -0.66 -4.05 8.01
N TRP A 26 -0.71 -5.30 7.59
CA TRP A 26 -0.25 -6.43 8.38
C TRP A 26 0.10 -7.62 7.49
N ILE A 27 1.06 -8.42 7.94
CA ILE A 27 1.45 -9.69 7.33
C ILE A 27 1.51 -10.69 8.47
N ASP A 28 0.91 -11.87 8.27
CA ASP A 28 0.93 -12.91 9.29
C ASP A 28 2.36 -13.44 9.53
N PHE A 29 2.58 -14.09 10.68
CA PHE A 29 3.90 -14.61 11.06
C PHE A 29 4.43 -15.71 10.11
N SER A 30 3.56 -16.53 9.55
CA SER A 30 3.86 -17.53 8.52
C SER A 30 4.10 -16.94 7.12
N GLY A 31 3.72 -15.67 6.89
CA GLY A 31 3.75 -15.00 5.60
C GLY A 31 2.66 -15.44 4.61
N THR A 32 1.57 -16.07 5.08
CA THR A 32 0.52 -16.60 4.20
C THR A 32 -0.55 -15.57 3.88
N ASP A 33 -0.96 -14.82 4.89
CA ASP A 33 -2.03 -13.85 4.87
C ASP A 33 -1.47 -12.43 5.02
N VAL A 34 -2.08 -11.51 4.29
CA VAL A 34 -1.76 -10.10 4.25
C VAL A 34 -3.04 -9.32 4.39
N VAL A 35 -3.05 -8.27 5.21
CA VAL A 35 -4.18 -7.34 5.29
C VAL A 35 -3.81 -6.08 4.52
N THR A 36 -4.65 -5.71 3.56
CA THR A 36 -4.51 -4.47 2.79
C THR A 36 -5.70 -3.53 3.01
N ILE A 37 -5.53 -2.26 2.63
CA ILE A 37 -6.61 -1.26 2.57
C ILE A 37 -6.38 -0.35 1.37
N ASP A 38 -7.44 0.00 0.65
CA ASP A 38 -7.40 1.03 -0.38
C ASP A 38 -7.15 2.40 0.27
N ILE A 39 -6.11 3.11 -0.16
CA ILE A 39 -5.74 4.41 0.42
C ILE A 39 -6.54 5.58 -0.14
N TYR A 40 -7.26 5.41 -1.24
CA TYR A 40 -8.03 6.47 -1.88
C TYR A 40 -9.50 6.47 -1.50
N ASP A 41 -10.08 5.32 -1.12
CA ASP A 41 -11.42 5.26 -0.58
C ASP A 41 -11.42 5.56 0.95
N PRO A 42 -11.97 6.71 1.39
CA PRO A 42 -12.00 7.07 2.81
C PRO A 42 -12.88 6.16 3.67
N TYR A 43 -13.71 5.32 3.05
CA TYR A 43 -14.57 4.35 3.73
C TYR A 43 -14.10 2.90 3.53
N ALA A 44 -12.93 2.70 2.91
CA ALA A 44 -12.37 1.37 2.70
C ALA A 44 -12.25 0.60 4.02
N GLN A 45 -12.66 -0.67 3.98
CA GLN A 45 -12.42 -1.59 5.07
C GLN A 45 -11.15 -2.41 4.77
N PRO A 46 -10.40 -2.83 5.79
CA PRO A 46 -9.29 -3.75 5.59
C PRO A 46 -9.76 -5.06 4.96
N ILE A 47 -8.99 -5.55 3.98
CA ILE A 47 -9.27 -6.79 3.25
C ILE A 47 -8.19 -7.81 3.57
N LEU A 48 -8.60 -9.03 3.92
CA LEU A 48 -7.70 -10.17 4.06
C LEU A 48 -7.38 -10.76 2.68
N GLN A 49 -6.11 -10.80 2.34
CA GLN A 49 -5.57 -11.28 1.07
C GLN A 49 -4.57 -12.42 1.30
N LYS A 50 -4.40 -13.27 0.29
CA LYS A 50 -3.32 -14.27 0.27
C LYS A 50 -2.05 -13.66 -0.28
N HIS A 51 -0.94 -13.82 0.44
CA HIS A 51 0.38 -13.39 0.02
C HIS A 51 0.74 -13.91 -1.37
N GLU A 52 0.43 -15.18 -1.66
CA GLU A 52 0.71 -15.80 -2.96
C GLU A 52 -0.01 -15.10 -4.12
N HIS A 53 -1.26 -14.64 -3.91
CA HIS A 53 -2.01 -13.93 -4.95
C HIS A 53 -1.39 -12.58 -5.26
N MET A 54 -0.94 -11.85 -4.24
CA MET A 54 -0.25 -10.58 -4.41
C MET A 54 1.07 -10.76 -5.15
N MET A 55 1.86 -11.76 -4.76
CA MET A 55 3.12 -12.06 -5.44
C MET A 55 2.91 -12.49 -6.89
N ALA A 56 1.88 -13.30 -7.16
CA ALA A 56 1.52 -13.70 -8.52
C ALA A 56 1.05 -12.51 -9.36
N ALA A 57 0.29 -11.57 -8.78
CA ALA A 57 -0.12 -10.35 -9.47
C ALA A 57 1.08 -9.49 -9.84
N ILE A 58 2.06 -9.33 -8.95
CA ILE A 58 3.28 -8.58 -9.24
C ILE A 58 4.11 -9.28 -10.34
N ALA A 59 4.29 -10.60 -10.24
CA ALA A 59 5.00 -11.37 -11.26
C ALA A 59 4.34 -11.30 -12.65
N ALA A 60 3.01 -11.16 -12.68
CA ALA A 60 2.23 -11.00 -13.90
C ALA A 60 2.12 -9.54 -14.38
N ASN A 61 2.81 -8.58 -13.75
CA ASN A 61 2.68 -7.13 -14.01
C ASN A 61 1.24 -6.59 -13.87
N ARG A 62 0.40 -7.25 -13.06
CA ARG A 62 -0.95 -6.77 -12.71
C ARG A 62 -0.96 -5.93 -11.44
N ALA A 63 0.15 -5.92 -10.71
CA ALA A 63 0.39 -5.04 -9.59
C ALA A 63 1.86 -4.60 -9.60
N SER A 64 2.13 -3.43 -9.05
CA SER A 64 3.47 -2.87 -8.94
C SER A 64 3.66 -2.24 -7.56
N ILE A 65 4.88 -2.32 -7.03
CA ILE A 65 5.21 -1.70 -5.76
C ILE A 65 5.48 -0.22 -6.01
N LEU A 66 4.72 0.66 -5.33
CA LEU A 66 4.92 2.09 -5.42
C LEU A 66 6.07 2.49 -4.47
N GLN A 67 7.03 3.26 -4.99
CA GLN A 67 8.19 3.73 -4.22
C GLN A 67 7.88 4.96 -3.37
N GLU A 68 6.94 5.78 -3.83
CA GLU A 68 6.55 7.03 -3.19
C GLU A 68 5.16 6.89 -2.60
N ASP A 69 5.00 7.23 -1.32
CA ASP A 69 3.69 7.25 -0.67
C ASP A 69 3.01 8.60 -0.95
N PRO A 70 1.85 8.64 -1.64
CA PRO A 70 1.13 9.88 -1.94
C PRO A 70 0.75 10.68 -0.68
N TYR A 71 0.64 10.00 0.46
CA TYR A 71 0.31 10.59 1.76
C TYR A 71 1.52 10.72 2.68
N ALA A 72 2.74 10.39 2.23
CA ALA A 72 3.95 10.74 2.96
C ALA A 72 4.15 12.26 2.91
N LYS A 73 3.44 12.98 3.78
CA LYS A 73 3.78 14.36 4.09
C LYS A 73 5.13 14.35 4.77
N ILE A 74 6.06 15.14 4.26
CA ILE A 74 7.26 15.53 4.99
C ILE A 74 6.77 16.15 6.30
N ILE A 75 6.86 15.40 7.39
CA ILE A 75 6.72 15.96 8.73
C ILE A 75 7.89 16.94 8.84
N ARG A 76 7.62 18.25 8.72
CA ARG A 76 8.62 19.26 9.07
C ARG A 76 9.08 18.92 10.48
N SER A 77 10.39 18.73 10.66
CA SER A 77 10.96 18.50 11.98
C SER A 77 10.43 19.56 12.93
N TYR A 78 9.96 19.13 14.10
CA TYR A 78 9.35 19.95 15.16
C TYR A 78 10.23 21.12 15.68
N VAL A 79 11.43 21.32 15.10
CA VAL A 79 12.45 22.29 15.49
C VAL A 79 12.17 23.72 15.01
N GLU A 80 11.17 23.93 14.14
CA GLU A 80 10.83 25.28 13.62
C GLU A 80 9.61 25.93 14.29
N LEU A 81 9.09 25.40 15.41
CA LEU A 81 8.13 26.14 16.24
C LEU A 81 8.91 26.99 17.26
N LYS A 82 9.55 28.06 16.78
CA LYS A 82 9.86 29.20 17.67
C LYS A 82 8.63 30.11 17.67
N GLU A 83 8.03 30.20 18.84
CA GLU A 83 6.97 31.14 19.19
C GLU A 83 7.39 32.58 18.81
N GLU A 84 6.51 33.31 18.12
CA GLU A 84 6.51 34.77 18.04
C GLU A 84 5.71 35.37 19.19
#